data_AF-A0A1J5KYD5-F1
#
_entry.id   AF-A0A1J5KYD5-F1
#
_cell.length_a   1.000
_cell.length_b   1.000
_cell.length_c   1.000
_cell.angle_alpha   90.00
_cell.angle_beta   90.00
_cell.angle_gamma   90.00
#
_symmetry.space_group_name_H-M   'P 1'
#
loop_
_entity.id
_entity.type
_entity.pdbx_description
1 polymer ?
#
loop_
_entity_poly.entity_id
_entity_poly.type
_entity_poly.pdbx_seq_one_letter_code
_entity_poly.pdbx_strand_id
1 'polypeptide(L)'
;MAKVNKKKKVDQLVTSCSMVFKSYLYDVVISKNKANLWHFTATKKDKKYVVYCAPELAKVKGIIKVALKKVPKGSKLVVVCPNHTEDDKKTAEENEYTLITLTKIKDYGTEMLEAKSRDTVA
;
A
#
# COMPACT_ATOMS: atom_id res chain seq x y z
N MET A 1 -5.34 -14.72 -27.47
CA MET A 1 -5.65 -14.42 -26.05
C MET A 1 -4.70 -13.34 -25.55
N ALA A 2 -5.21 -12.13 -25.29
CA ALA A 2 -4.40 -10.95 -24.99
C ALA A 2 -3.60 -11.13 -23.68
N LYS A 3 -2.28 -11.05 -23.75
CA LYS A 3 -1.39 -10.84 -22.60
C LYS A 3 -1.79 -9.51 -21.94
N VAL A 4 -2.72 -9.54 -21.00
CA VAL A 4 -3.00 -8.39 -20.14
C VAL A 4 -1.70 -8.04 -19.43
N ASN A 5 -1.07 -6.97 -19.88
CA ASN A 5 0.30 -6.62 -19.58
C ASN A 5 0.45 -6.48 -18.05
N LYS A 6 1.10 -7.42 -17.36
CA LYS A 6 1.26 -7.40 -15.89
C LYS A 6 1.76 -6.05 -15.36
N LYS A 7 2.61 -5.36 -16.14
CA LYS A 7 3.04 -3.99 -15.89
C LYS A 7 1.89 -2.98 -15.77
N LYS A 8 0.88 -3.03 -16.65
CA LYS A 8 -0.30 -2.15 -16.59
C LYS A 8 -1.10 -2.37 -15.30
N LYS A 9 -1.24 -3.62 -14.85
CA LYS A 9 -1.96 -3.93 -13.60
C LYS A 9 -1.23 -3.39 -12.37
N VAL A 10 0.09 -3.54 -12.31
CA VAL A 10 0.91 -2.98 -11.23
C VAL A 10 0.87 -1.46 -11.24
N ASP A 11 1.01 -0.85 -12.43
CA ASP A 11 1.00 0.59 -12.61
C ASP A 11 -0.35 1.22 -12.19
N GLN A 12 -1.48 0.63 -12.61
CA GLN A 12 -2.80 1.07 -12.17
C GLN A 12 -3.02 0.90 -10.67
N LEU A 13 -2.53 -0.21 -10.08
CA LEU A 13 -2.64 -0.46 -8.65
C LEU A 13 -1.87 0.60 -7.85
N VAL A 14 -0.64 0.89 -8.25
CA VAL A 14 0.22 1.87 -7.57
C VAL A 14 -0.28 3.28 -7.78
N THR A 15 -0.77 3.60 -8.98
CA THR A 15 -1.38 4.92 -9.25
C THR A 15 -2.61 5.11 -8.37
N SER A 16 -3.49 4.12 -8.29
CA SER A 16 -4.68 4.18 -7.43
C SER A 16 -4.31 4.33 -5.96
N CYS A 17 -3.36 3.54 -5.45
CA CYS A 17 -2.93 3.62 -4.07
C CYS A 17 -2.23 4.95 -3.76
N SER A 18 -1.28 5.37 -4.60
CA SER A 18 -0.53 6.62 -4.39
C SER A 18 -1.43 7.85 -4.49
N MET A 19 -2.46 7.84 -5.36
CA MET A 19 -3.46 8.90 -5.42
C MET A 19 -4.20 9.04 -4.10
N VAL A 20 -4.64 7.94 -3.48
CA VAL A 20 -5.29 7.98 -2.16
C VAL A 20 -4.38 8.67 -1.14
N PHE A 21 -3.11 8.28 -1.02
CA PHE A 21 -2.17 8.94 -0.09
C PHE A 21 -1.91 10.41 -0.44
N LYS A 22 -1.80 10.76 -1.73
CA LYS A 22 -1.65 12.16 -2.17
C LYS A 22 -2.87 13.01 -1.83
N SER A 23 -4.09 12.49 -1.98
CA SER A 23 -5.33 13.15 -1.55
C SER A 23 -5.31 13.47 -0.05
N TYR A 24 -4.51 12.73 0.73
CA TYR A 24 -4.30 12.95 2.15
C TYR A 24 -3.15 13.90 2.51
N LEU A 25 -2.55 14.57 1.52
CA LEU A 25 -1.37 15.43 1.68
C LEU A 25 -0.17 14.67 2.24
N TYR A 26 -0.06 13.37 1.94
CA TYR A 26 1.22 12.68 2.13
C TYR A 26 2.13 13.04 0.97
N ASP A 27 3.39 13.31 1.29
CA ASP A 27 4.44 13.30 0.29
C ASP A 27 4.67 11.84 -0.14
N VAL A 28 4.44 11.56 -1.42
CA VAL A 28 4.50 10.20 -1.97
C VAL A 28 5.65 10.07 -2.94
N VAL A 29 6.67 9.31 -2.53
CA VAL A 29 7.84 8.98 -3.34
C VAL A 29 7.68 7.57 -3.90
N ILE A 30 7.40 7.47 -5.20
CA ILE A 30 7.22 6.17 -5.88
C ILE A 30 8.58 5.58 -6.24
N SER A 31 8.91 4.44 -5.65
CA SER A 31 10.11 3.67 -5.97
C SER A 31 9.79 2.52 -6.91
N LYS A 32 10.16 2.70 -8.19
CA LYS A 32 10.04 1.66 -9.22
C LYS A 32 11.17 0.66 -9.05
N ASN A 33 10.90 -0.51 -8.47
CA ASN A 33 11.89 -1.60 -8.45
C ASN A 33 11.77 -2.47 -9.72
N LYS A 34 12.91 -3.00 -10.21
CA LYS A 34 13.01 -3.78 -11.46
C LYS A 34 12.24 -5.11 -11.43
N ALA A 35 11.81 -5.58 -10.26
CA ALA A 35 11.26 -6.93 -10.03
C ALA A 35 9.72 -7.06 -10.08
N ASN A 36 8.99 -6.19 -10.79
CA ASN A 36 7.52 -6.16 -10.85
C ASN A 36 6.78 -5.89 -9.51
N LEU A 37 7.50 -5.54 -8.45
CA LEU A 37 6.94 -5.09 -7.18
C LEU A 37 7.22 -3.60 -7.04
N TRP A 38 6.15 -2.81 -7.13
CA TRP A 38 6.24 -1.37 -6.96
C TRP A 38 5.91 -1.04 -5.51
N HIS A 39 6.68 -0.13 -4.94
CA HIS A 39 6.42 0.40 -3.63
C HIS A 39 6.53 1.91 -3.68
N PHE A 40 5.87 2.57 -2.74
CA PHE A 40 6.02 3.99 -2.55
C PHE A 40 6.11 4.28 -1.06
N THR A 41 6.86 5.32 -0.72
CA THR A 41 6.90 5.83 0.64
C THR A 41 5.93 6.99 0.73
N ALA A 42 5.02 6.94 1.69
CA ALA A 42 4.12 8.03 2.01
C ALA A 42 4.53 8.64 3.35
N THR A 43 4.92 9.92 3.35
CA THR A 43 5.37 10.63 4.55
C THR A 43 4.44 11.82 4.82
N LYS A 44 4.02 11.99 6.08
CA LYS A 44 3.26 13.15 6.54
C LYS A 44 3.62 13.47 7.98
N LYS A 45 4.26 14.63 8.20
CA LYS A 45 4.79 15.02 9.51
C LYS A 45 5.64 13.87 10.09
N ASP A 46 5.34 13.39 11.30
CA ASP A 46 6.00 12.27 11.96
C ASP A 46 5.58 10.87 11.46
N LYS A 47 4.59 10.77 10.57
CA LYS A 47 4.11 9.48 10.08
C LYS A 47 4.80 9.09 8.77
N LYS A 48 5.50 7.96 8.77
CA LYS A 48 6.14 7.37 7.59
C LYS A 48 5.56 5.98 7.31
N TYR A 49 5.09 5.79 6.10
CA TYR A 49 4.55 4.52 5.62
C TYR A 49 5.31 4.05 4.40
N VAL A 50 5.72 2.79 4.38
CA VAL A 50 6.26 2.14 3.19
C VAL A 50 5.16 1.25 2.65
N VAL A 51 4.63 1.58 1.48
CA VAL A 51 3.48 0.91 0.90
C VAL A 51 3.92 0.05 -0.27
N TYR A 52 3.71 -1.26 -0.18
CA TYR A 52 4.02 -2.23 -1.22
C TYR A 52 2.75 -2.64 -1.96
N CYS A 53 2.74 -2.45 -3.28
CA CYS A 53 1.63 -2.84 -4.14
C CYS A 53 1.89 -4.24 -4.71
N ALA A 54 1.21 -5.23 -4.16
CA ALA A 54 1.37 -6.65 -4.45
C ALA A 54 0.16 -7.19 -5.23
N PRO A 55 0.18 -7.21 -6.58
CA PRO A 55 -0.93 -7.78 -7.35
C PRO A 55 -1.10 -9.30 -7.16
N GLU A 56 -0.02 -10.00 -6.82
CA GLU A 56 0.00 -11.44 -6.53
C GLU A 56 0.75 -11.66 -5.21
N LEU A 57 0.04 -11.65 -4.07
CA LEU A 57 0.63 -11.73 -2.72
C LEU A 57 1.54 -12.95 -2.54
N ALA A 58 1.10 -14.12 -3.01
CA ALA A 58 1.84 -15.38 -2.93
C ALA A 58 3.27 -15.31 -3.50
N LYS A 59 3.48 -14.52 -4.56
CA LYS A 59 4.79 -14.40 -5.23
C LYS A 59 5.74 -13.43 -4.54
N VAL A 60 5.22 -12.61 -3.63
CA VAL A 60 5.98 -11.51 -3.02
C VAL A 60 6.13 -11.66 -1.52
N LYS A 61 5.60 -12.74 -0.90
CA LYS A 61 5.78 -13.07 0.53
C LYS A 61 7.26 -13.03 0.96
N GLY A 62 8.15 -13.60 0.16
CA GLY A 62 9.59 -13.57 0.42
C GLY A 62 10.17 -12.15 0.37
N ILE A 63 9.69 -11.32 -0.57
CA ILE A 63 10.13 -9.93 -0.71
C ILE A 63 9.63 -9.09 0.47
N ILE A 64 8.41 -9.33 0.94
CA ILE A 64 7.84 -8.66 2.12
C ILE A 64 8.69 -8.94 3.36
N LYS A 65 9.11 -10.20 3.58
CA LYS A 65 10.03 -10.54 4.68
C LYS A 65 11.36 -9.79 4.61
N VAL A 66 11.91 -9.60 3.41
CA VAL A 66 13.14 -8.81 3.22
C VAL A 66 12.86 -7.32 3.40
N ALA A 67 11.72 -6.82 2.93
CA ALA A 67 11.31 -5.43 3.07
C ALA A 67 11.14 -5.06 4.54
N LEU A 68 10.50 -5.91 5.35
CA LEU A 68 10.38 -5.75 6.81
C LEU A 68 11.72 -5.46 7.48
N LYS A 69 12.77 -6.22 7.13
CA LYS A 69 14.12 -6.00 7.67
C LYS A 69 14.77 -4.70 7.21
N LYS A 70 14.29 -4.11 6.11
CA LYS A 70 14.81 -2.88 5.50
C LYS A 70 13.96 -1.65 5.79
N VAL A 71 12.77 -1.82 6.38
CA VAL A 71 11.89 -0.71 6.72
C VAL A 71 12.60 0.13 7.79
N PRO A 72 12.78 1.44 7.57
CA PRO A 72 13.45 2.30 8.54
C PRO A 72 12.68 2.33 9.86
N LYS A 73 13.41 2.36 10.99
CA LYS A 73 12.81 2.48 12.33
C LYS A 73 11.86 3.68 12.38
N GLY A 74 10.67 3.47 12.95
CA GLY A 74 9.60 4.48 13.00
C GLY A 74 8.72 4.56 11.74
N SER A 75 9.02 3.78 10.69
CA SER A 75 8.15 3.64 9.52
C SER A 75 7.30 2.38 9.63
N LYS A 76 6.05 2.43 9.18
CA LYS A 76 5.15 1.27 9.15
C LYS A 76 5.09 0.66 7.74
N LEU A 77 5.17 -0.67 7.66
CA LEU A 77 5.00 -1.38 6.39
C LEU A 77 3.52 -1.64 6.14
N VAL A 78 3.05 -1.26 4.96
CA VAL A 78 1.69 -1.52 4.49
C VAL A 78 1.78 -2.29 3.17
N VAL A 79 1.10 -3.42 3.08
CA VAL A 79 1.02 -4.24 1.87
C VAL A 79 -0.40 -4.16 1.33
N VAL A 80 -0.53 -3.71 0.09
CA VAL A 80 -1.81 -3.61 -0.62
C VAL A 80 -1.90 -4.68 -1.68
N CYS A 81 -2.90 -5.54 -1.58
CA CYS A 81 -3.18 -6.61 -2.52
C CYS A 81 -4.62 -6.55 -3.03
N PRO A 82 -4.95 -7.17 -4.17
CA PRO A 82 -6.34 -7.26 -4.61
C PRO A 82 -7.17 -8.13 -3.66
N ASN A 83 -6.62 -9.26 -3.21
CA ASN A 83 -7.23 -10.19 -2.26
C ASN A 83 -6.15 -10.83 -1.37
N HIS A 84 -6.55 -11.25 -0.17
CA HIS A 84 -5.74 -12.02 0.77
C HIS A 84 -6.64 -13.01 1.54
N THR A 85 -6.06 -14.08 2.07
CA THR A 85 -6.78 -15.01 2.96
C THR A 85 -6.65 -14.60 4.43
N GLU A 86 -7.42 -15.22 5.32
CA GLU A 86 -7.27 -15.02 6.77
C GLU A 86 -5.88 -15.44 7.28
N ASP A 87 -5.29 -16.46 6.67
CA ASP A 87 -3.93 -16.91 6.99
C ASP A 87 -2.87 -15.85 6.64
N ASP A 88 -3.03 -15.19 5.49
CA ASP A 88 -2.17 -14.07 5.10
C ASP A 88 -2.29 -12.90 6.09
N LYS A 89 -3.51 -12.67 6.61
CA LYS A 89 -3.78 -11.61 7.59
C LYS A 89 -3.13 -11.95 8.94
N LYS A 90 -3.27 -13.19 9.43
CA LYS A 90 -2.58 -13.66 10.64
C LYS A 90 -1.07 -13.50 10.52
N THR A 91 -0.50 -13.92 9.39
CA THR A 91 0.93 -13.74 9.10
C THR A 91 1.31 -12.26 9.17
N ALA A 92 0.47 -11.35 8.66
CA ALA A 92 0.73 -9.93 8.71
C ALA A 92 0.76 -9.38 10.14
N GLU A 93 -0.20 -9.80 10.95
CA GLU A 93 -0.30 -9.44 12.37
C GLU A 93 0.91 -9.96 13.17
N GLU A 94 1.31 -11.22 12.95
CA GLU A 94 2.49 -11.83 13.58
C GLU A 94 3.81 -11.15 13.19
N ASN A 95 3.90 -10.62 11.97
CA ASN A 95 5.10 -9.95 11.45
C ASN A 95 5.02 -8.42 11.54
N GLU A 96 4.05 -7.89 12.30
CA GLU A 96 3.87 -6.45 12.58
C GLU A 96 3.75 -5.56 11.32
N TYR A 97 3.15 -6.08 10.24
CA TYR A 97 2.80 -5.27 9.08
C TYR A 97 1.30 -5.23 8.82
N THR A 98 0.88 -4.17 8.14
CA THR A 98 -0.52 -4.00 7.77
C THR A 98 -0.79 -4.61 6.40
N LEU A 99 -1.70 -5.58 6.32
CA LEU A 99 -2.17 -6.15 5.05
C LEU A 99 -3.59 -5.66 4.76
N ILE A 100 -3.79 -5.00 3.62
CA ILE A 100 -5.09 -4.45 3.24
C ILE A 100 -5.40 -4.70 1.77
N THR A 101 -6.69 -4.68 1.43
CA THR A 101 -7.14 -4.75 0.05
C THR A 101 -7.19 -3.38 -0.61
N LEU A 102 -7.16 -3.36 -1.95
CA LEU A 102 -7.39 -2.12 -2.71
C LEU A 102 -8.77 -1.51 -2.43
N THR A 103 -9.78 -2.34 -2.17
CA THR A 103 -11.10 -1.83 -1.79
C THR A 103 -11.04 -1.13 -0.45
N LYS A 104 -10.39 -1.76 0.55
CA LYS A 104 -10.28 -1.20 1.90
C LYS A 104 -9.47 0.08 1.98
N ILE A 105 -8.42 0.23 1.16
CA ILE A 105 -7.65 1.48 1.11
C ILE A 105 -8.44 2.62 0.46
N LYS A 106 -9.29 2.32 -0.52
CA LYS A 106 -10.19 3.32 -1.14
C LYS A 106 -11.32 3.69 -0.20
N ASP A 107 -11.86 2.74 0.54
CA ASP A 107 -12.90 2.98 1.54
C ASP A 107 -12.39 3.89 2.67
N TYR A 108 -11.23 3.55 3.23
CA TYR A 108 -10.51 4.43 4.14
C TYR A 108 -10.17 5.78 3.48
N GLY A 109 -9.92 5.74 2.17
CA GLY A 109 -9.79 6.85 1.21
C GLY A 109 -11.00 7.80 1.16
N THR A 110 -12.19 7.28 1.37
CA THR A 110 -13.44 8.03 1.33
C THR A 110 -13.80 8.50 2.73
N GLU A 111 -13.78 7.60 3.71
CA GLU A 111 -14.15 7.89 5.10
C GLU A 111 -13.35 9.06 5.70
N MET A 112 -12.04 9.14 5.43
CA MET A 112 -11.22 10.24 5.93
C MET A 112 -11.34 11.54 5.13
N LEU A 113 -11.70 11.48 3.83
CA LEU A 113 -12.08 12.68 3.09
C LEU A 113 -13.38 13.25 3.66
N GLU A 114 -14.35 12.40 3.97
CA GLU A 114 -15.59 12.81 4.64
C GLU A 114 -15.33 13.39 6.03
N ALA A 115 -14.41 12.80 6.80
CA ALA A 115 -14.02 13.33 8.11
C ALA A 115 -13.38 14.73 7.99
N LYS A 116 -12.47 14.94 7.02
CA LYS A 116 -11.89 16.26 6.75
C LYS A 116 -12.92 17.31 6.32
N SER A 117 -13.88 16.91 5.48
CA SER A 117 -14.95 17.79 5.03
C SER A 117 -15.87 18.20 6.17
N ARG A 118 -16.06 17.35 7.18
CA ARG A 118 -16.79 17.71 8.42
C ARG A 118 -15.98 18.66 9.30
N ASP A 119 -14.67 18.47 9.41
CA ASP A 119 -13.77 19.33 10.19
C ASP A 119 -13.60 20.75 9.61
N THR A 120 -13.88 20.94 8.31
CA THR A 120 -13.77 22.25 7.64
C THR A 120 -15.07 23.08 7.76
N VAL A 121 -16.15 22.49 8.29
CA VAL A 121 -17.47 23.13 8.41
C VAL A 121 -17.91 23.26 9.89
N ALA A 122 -17.02 22.96 10.84
CA ALA A 122 -17.24 23.13 12.28
C ALA A 122 -16.45 24.31 12.85
#